data_AF-A0A7J9QD42-F1
#
_entry.id   AF-A0A7J9QD42-F1
#
_cell.length_a   1.000
_cell.length_b   1.000
_cell.length_c   1.000
_cell.angle_alpha   90.00
_cell.angle_beta   90.00
_cell.angle_gamma   90.00
#
_symmetry.space_group_name_H-M   'P 1'
#
loop_
_entity.id
_entity.type
_entity.pdbx_description
1 polymer ?
#
loop_
_entity_poly.entity_id
_entity_poly.type
_entity_poly.pdbx_seq_one_letter_code
_entity_poly.pdbx_strand_id
1 'polypeptide(L)'
;MTDDVCDFCKGAGSSSTNVCVYCNGTGEWNQAAQSYVKNHICQCIVLDRKFCPVCNKPCHHDTSLNPKQTIDSGHGGMSVPEIPM
;
A
#
# COMPACT_ATOMS: atom_id res chain seq x y z
N MET A 1 6.01 7.72 -20.66
CA MET A 1 4.57 7.90 -20.90
C MET A 1 3.95 6.52 -21.08
N THR A 2 3.51 5.94 -19.98
CA THR A 2 2.61 4.76 -19.93
C THR A 2 1.61 5.07 -18.81
N ASP A 3 1.01 6.26 -18.86
CA ASP A 3 0.15 6.83 -17.81
C ASP A 3 -1.24 6.16 -17.75
N ASP A 4 -1.54 5.27 -18.70
CA ASP A 4 -2.85 4.61 -18.80
C ASP A 4 -2.87 3.22 -18.14
N VAL A 5 -1.84 2.83 -17.39
CA VAL A 5 -1.76 1.51 -16.76
C VAL A 5 -2.18 1.59 -15.29
N CYS A 6 -3.04 0.68 -14.86
CA CYS A 6 -3.38 0.56 -13.45
C CYS A 6 -2.13 0.20 -12.63
N ASP A 7 -1.72 1.09 -11.74
CA ASP A 7 -0.53 0.91 -10.91
C ASP A 7 -0.60 -0.29 -9.96
N PHE A 8 -1.81 -0.78 -9.65
CA PHE A 8 -1.99 -1.85 -8.68
C PHE A 8 -1.85 -3.24 -9.30
N CYS A 9 -2.48 -3.47 -10.45
CA CYS A 9 -2.35 -4.73 -11.19
C CYS A 9 -1.28 -4.69 -12.29
N LYS A 10 -0.63 -3.54 -12.51
CA LYS A 10 0.39 -3.33 -13.55
C LYS A 10 -0.10 -3.73 -14.96
N GLY A 11 -1.37 -3.46 -15.25
CA GLY A 11 -1.99 -3.80 -16.54
C GLY A 11 -2.64 -5.18 -16.60
N ALA A 12 -2.52 -6.02 -15.57
CA ALA A 12 -3.01 -7.40 -15.61
C ALA A 12 -4.54 -7.53 -15.52
N GLY A 13 -5.24 -6.51 -15.02
CA GLY A 13 -6.69 -6.60 -14.74
C GLY A 13 -7.03 -7.53 -13.56
N SER A 14 -6.05 -8.21 -12.97
CA SER A 14 -6.24 -9.08 -11.81
C SER A 14 -5.15 -8.84 -10.77
N SER A 15 -5.45 -9.19 -9.52
CA SER A 15 -4.48 -9.29 -8.45
C SER A 15 -4.63 -10.66 -7.81
N SER A 16 -3.60 -11.50 -7.92
CA SER A 16 -3.69 -12.92 -7.57
C SER A 16 -4.83 -13.60 -8.35
N THR A 17 -5.78 -14.25 -7.66
CA THR A 17 -6.92 -14.94 -8.26
C THR A 17 -8.16 -14.06 -8.45
N ASN A 18 -8.15 -12.82 -7.97
CA ASN A 18 -9.31 -11.93 -8.01
C ASN A 18 -9.18 -10.87 -9.10
N VAL A 19 -10.33 -10.45 -9.63
CA VAL A 19 -10.42 -9.27 -10.51
C VAL A 19 -9.89 -8.05 -9.75
N CYS A 20 -9.06 -7.25 -10.41
CA CYS A 20 -8.51 -6.04 -9.81
C CYS A 20 -9.64 -5.04 -9.58
N VAL A 21 -10.05 -4.88 -8.32
CA VAL A 21 -11.10 -3.95 -7.90
C VAL A 21 -10.73 -2.48 -8.14
N TYR A 22 -9.44 -2.20 -8.29
CA TYR A 22 -8.95 -0.84 -8.49
C TYR A 22 -9.19 -0.34 -9.92
N CYS A 23 -9.06 -1.20 -10.92
CA CYS A 23 -9.37 -0.87 -12.30
C CYS A 23 -10.64 -1.56 -12.81
N ASN A 24 -11.43 -2.21 -11.96
CA ASN A 24 -12.56 -3.05 -12.35
C ASN A 24 -12.20 -4.09 -13.43
N GLY A 25 -11.01 -4.65 -13.35
CA GLY A 25 -10.55 -5.66 -14.31
C GLY A 25 -10.01 -5.14 -15.64
N THR A 26 -10.05 -3.84 -15.93
CA THR A 26 -9.63 -3.34 -17.24
C THR A 26 -8.12 -3.33 -17.44
N GLY A 27 -7.33 -3.35 -16.37
CA GLY A 27 -5.88 -3.15 -16.42
C GLY A 27 -5.46 -1.68 -16.62
N GLU A 28 -6.42 -0.79 -16.89
CA GLU A 28 -6.16 0.60 -17.24
C GLU A 28 -6.35 1.57 -16.08
N TRP A 29 -5.68 2.71 -16.17
CA TRP A 29 -5.87 3.83 -15.27
C TRP A 29 -7.20 4.55 -15.57
N ASN A 30 -8.26 4.15 -14.87
CA ASN A 30 -9.62 4.66 -15.08
C ASN A 30 -10.16 5.43 -13.86
N GLN A 31 -11.42 5.86 -13.92
CA GLN A 31 -12.06 6.61 -12.84
C GLN A 31 -12.11 5.85 -11.51
N ALA A 32 -12.23 4.51 -11.54
CA ALA A 32 -12.16 3.69 -10.33
C ALA A 32 -10.75 3.73 -9.72
N ALA A 33 -9.71 3.60 -10.55
CA ALA A 33 -8.32 3.65 -10.10
C ALA A 33 -7.97 5.01 -9.50
N GLN A 34 -8.40 6.09 -10.16
CA GLN A 34 -8.24 7.46 -9.68
C GLN A 34 -8.98 7.69 -8.34
N SER A 35 -10.21 7.19 -8.22
CA SER A 35 -11.03 7.36 -7.01
C SER A 35 -10.42 6.61 -5.84
N TYR A 36 -9.86 5.42 -6.07
CA TYR A 36 -9.14 4.68 -5.04
C TYR A 36 -7.91 5.44 -4.55
N VAL A 37 -7.03 5.88 -5.46
CA VAL A 37 -5.80 6.59 -5.05
C VAL A 37 -6.11 7.88 -4.30
N LYS A 38 -7.22 8.57 -4.61
CA LYS A 38 -7.66 9.75 -3.86
C LYS A 38 -8.18 9.46 -2.44
N ASN A 39 -8.77 8.29 -2.22
CA ASN A 39 -9.52 7.99 -1.00
C ASN A 39 -8.99 6.76 -0.23
N HIS A 40 -7.80 6.26 -0.59
CA HIS A 40 -7.28 5.05 0.02
C HIS A 40 -7.03 5.22 1.52
N ILE A 41 -7.30 4.17 2.27
CA ILE A 41 -6.91 4.09 3.68
C ILE A 41 -5.37 4.08 3.72
N CYS A 42 -4.79 5.09 4.37
CA CYS A 42 -3.34 5.21 4.46
C CYS A 42 -2.76 4.09 5.32
N GLN A 43 -2.08 3.13 4.70
CA GLN A 43 -1.34 2.07 5.39
C GLN A 43 0.12 2.45 5.66
N CYS A 44 0.56 3.65 5.28
CA CYS A 44 1.95 4.07 5.48
C CYS A 44 2.35 4.04 6.97
N ILE A 45 1.40 4.28 7.88
CA ILE A 45 1.64 4.32 9.33
C ILE A 45 2.17 3.00 9.90
N VAL A 46 1.78 1.87 9.32
CA VAL A 46 2.19 0.51 9.72
C VAL A 46 3.41 -0.01 8.95
N LEU A 47 3.95 0.78 8.02
CA LEU A 47 5.14 0.46 7.23
C LEU A 47 6.28 1.44 7.56
N ASP A 48 7.22 1.64 6.62
CA ASP A 48 8.41 2.48 6.80
C ASP A 48 8.18 3.99 6.65
N ARG A 49 6.95 4.40 6.27
CA ARG A 49 6.56 5.80 5.98
C ARG A 49 7.46 6.49 4.95
N LYS A 50 8.22 5.76 4.13
CA LYS A 50 9.04 6.31 3.05
C LYS A 50 8.27 6.37 1.75
N PHE A 51 7.61 5.26 1.39
CA PHE A 51 6.84 5.14 0.16
C PHE A 51 5.43 4.66 0.46
N CYS A 52 4.45 5.21 -0.26
CA CYS A 52 3.07 4.76 -0.14
C CYS A 52 2.90 3.38 -0.80
N PRO A 53 2.39 2.35 -0.10
CA PRO A 53 2.21 1.02 -0.68
C PRO A 53 1.16 0.98 -1.79
N VAL A 54 0.33 2.02 -1.90
CA VAL A 54 -0.73 2.12 -2.91
C VAL A 54 -0.22 2.74 -4.21
N CYS A 55 0.43 3.91 -4.14
CA CYS A 55 0.85 4.66 -5.32
C CYS A 55 2.37 4.66 -5.56
N ASN A 56 3.15 4.04 -4.67
CA ASN A 56 4.61 3.96 -4.70
C ASN A 56 5.35 5.32 -4.79
N LYS A 57 4.63 6.43 -4.55
CA LYS A 57 5.19 7.77 -4.43
C LYS A 57 5.70 8.02 -2.99
N PRO A 58 6.53 9.05 -2.77
CA PRO A 58 6.90 9.46 -1.42
C PRO A 58 5.67 9.59 -0.53
N CYS A 59 5.77 9.09 0.70
CA CYS A 59 4.67 9.13 1.64
C CYS A 59 4.18 10.58 1.81
N HIS A 60 2.90 10.82 1.49
CA HIS A 60 2.26 12.13 1.63
C HIS A 60 1.46 12.26 2.94
N HIS A 61 1.70 11.34 3.88
CA HIS A 61 1.13 11.41 5.22
C HIS A 61 1.91 12.47 6.02
N ASP A 62 1.20 13.32 6.75
CA ASP A 62 1.85 14.33 7.58
C ASP A 62 2.64 13.67 8.71
N THR A 63 3.96 13.78 8.67
CA THR A 63 4.88 13.23 9.67
C THR A 63 5.19 14.23 10.79
N SER A 64 4.62 15.44 10.77
CA SER A 64 4.95 16.52 11.69
C SER A 64 4.68 16.19 13.17
N LEU A 65 3.82 15.21 13.44
CA LEU A 65 3.44 14.80 14.80
C LEU A 65 4.03 13.45 15.28
N ASN A 66 4.96 12.82 14.55
CA ASN A 66 5.52 11.52 14.97
C ASN A 66 7.06 11.53 15.05
N PRO A 67 7.67 11.26 16.23
CA PRO A 67 9.11 11.10 16.33
C PRO A 67 9.56 9.88 15.52
N LYS A 68 10.77 9.93 14.93
CA LYS A 68 11.39 8.78 14.27
C LYS A 68 11.37 7.59 15.23
N GLN A 69 10.64 6.53 14.92
CA GLN A 69 10.83 5.26 15.62
C GLN A 69 12.23 4.74 15.22
N THR A 70 13.21 4.98 16.09
CA THR A 70 14.49 4.28 16.05
C THR A 70 14.23 2.87 16.54
N ILE A 71 14.28 1.90 15.64
CA ILE A 71 14.39 0.50 16.02
C ILE A 71 15.82 0.34 16.55
N ASP A 72 16.00 0.39 17.86
CA ASP A 72 17.26 -0.02 18.47
C ASP A 72 17.49 -1.49 18.12
N SER A 73 18.68 -1.83 17.62
CA SER A 73 19.01 -3.18 17.14
C SER A 73 19.11 -4.23 18.26
N GLY A 74 18.52 -3.98 19.43
CA GLY A 74 18.78 -4.74 20.65
C GLY A 74 17.62 -5.51 21.29
N HIS A 75 16.35 -5.39 20.87
CA HIS A 75 15.25 -6.03 21.62
C HIS A 75 14.22 -6.76 20.75
N GLY A 76 14.09 -8.06 21.03
CA GLY A 76 13.41 -9.10 20.27
C GLY A 76 11.95 -8.83 19.93
N GLY A 77 11.63 -9.00 18.65
CA GLY A 77 10.28 -8.90 18.13
C GLY A 77 9.95 -10.10 17.25
N MET A 78 9.65 -11.24 17.87
CA MET A 78 8.79 -12.27 17.28
C MET A 78 7.98 -12.89 18.41
N SER A 79 6.79 -12.33 18.66
CA SER A 79 5.77 -13.00 19.47
C SER A 79 5.32 -14.23 18.68
N VAL A 80 5.77 -15.41 19.10
CA VAL A 80 5.26 -16.68 18.60
C VAL A 80 3.79 -16.79 19.02
N PRO A 81 2.84 -17.12 18.12
CA PRO A 81 1.46 -17.35 18.53
C PRO A 81 1.40 -18.66 19.33
N GLU A 82 1.14 -18.58 20.63
CA GLU A 82 0.80 -19.76 21.43
C GLU A 82 -0.64 -20.16 21.09
N ILE A 83 -0.80 -21.27 20.37
CA ILE A 83 -2.09 -21.91 20.12
C ILE A 83 -2.30 -22.92 21.26
N PRO A 84 -3.32 -22.76 22.13
CA PRO A 84 -3.60 -23.74 23.18
C PRO A 84 -4.19 -25.01 22.56
N MET A 85 -3.68 -26.18 22.97
CA MET A 85 -4.26 -27.50 22.74
C MET A 85 -5.05 -27.94 23.96
#